data_AF-A0A453KJ82-F1
#
_entry.id   AF-A0A453KJ82-F1
#
_cell.length_a   1.000
_cell.length_b   1.000
_cell.length_c   1.000
_cell.angle_alpha   90.00
_cell.angle_beta   90.00
_cell.angle_gamma   90.00
#
_symmetry.space_group_name_H-M   'P 1'
#
loop_
_entity.id
_entity.type
_entity.pdbx_description
1 polymer ?
#
loop_
_entity_poly.entity_id
_entity_poly.type
_entity_poly.pdbx_seq_one_letter_code
_entity_poly.pdbx_strand_id
1 'polypeptide(L)'
;AYLIAVLCLVAGARSAAAFNYADALDKAVLFFEAQRSGKLPPGQRVAWRADSALSDGNASNVDLVGGYYDAGDNVKFGLPMAFTVTMLSWSVVEFGGAMPGGQVANAEAAVRWGSDYLLKAATATPGALYVQVADPYQDHRCWERAEDMDTPRAAYKVTPQSPGSDVAGETAAALAAASLVFRSRDPAYSSKLLRAARQVFDFADRYRGSYSDSLSSVVCPFYCSYSGYKDELLWAATWLHLASSPSPSSQGVYMSYINSNGHTLGAEQDGYTVSWDDKRAATKVLLSKVLLQNRVESLRTYKAHADKYICSLVPGAGGFQSQYTPGGLLFKEGDSNMEYVTSTAFLLLTYAKYLSSTGGAASCGSTAVTPSTLVSLAKKQSFWRARRWTTSWARTRRGCRTWWGSGRGTRGTCTTGAPPCRRCATTRPASAATRGSTTCTRPTRTATCSSAQSLAAPTRATAIPTAATTTRRPSRPPTPTRRSSAPSPSSRGHAQH
;
A
#
# COMPACT_ATOMS: atom_id res chain seq x y z
N ALA A 1 35.00 39.63 23.43
CA ALA A 1 33.82 38.78 23.71
C ALA A 1 32.57 39.25 22.96
N TYR A 2 31.87 40.30 23.42
CA TYR A 2 30.51 40.65 22.98
C TYR A 2 30.27 40.76 21.46
N LEU A 3 31.17 41.38 20.66
CA LEU A 3 30.96 41.51 19.20
C LEU A 3 30.81 40.16 18.46
N ILE A 4 31.47 39.10 18.92
CA ILE A 4 31.42 37.78 18.26
C ILE A 4 30.05 37.13 18.43
N ALA A 5 29.38 37.34 19.57
CA ALA A 5 28.02 36.86 19.80
C ALA A 5 27.00 37.53 18.85
N VAL A 6 27.19 38.83 18.56
CA VAL A 6 26.32 39.60 17.65
C VAL A 6 26.46 39.12 16.19
N LEU A 7 27.69 38.88 15.72
CA LEU A 7 27.90 38.34 14.36
C LEU A 7 27.28 36.94 14.17
N CYS A 8 27.31 36.08 15.19
CA CYS A 8 26.63 34.78 15.15
C CYS A 8 25.10 34.90 15.08
N LEU A 9 24.50 35.95 15.65
CA LEU A 9 23.07 36.22 15.55
C LEU A 9 22.65 36.72 14.16
N VAL A 10 23.48 37.53 13.49
CA VAL A 10 23.21 38.00 12.10
C VAL A 10 23.34 36.85 11.08
N ALA A 11 24.17 35.83 11.36
CA ALA A 11 24.17 34.59 10.59
C ALA A 11 22.88 33.74 10.77
N GLY A 12 22.05 34.06 11.77
CA GLY A 12 20.84 33.35 12.19
C GLY A 12 19.61 33.50 11.28
N ALA A 13 19.77 33.98 10.04
CA ALA A 13 18.66 34.22 9.10
C ALA A 13 18.88 33.61 7.70
N ARG A 14 19.50 32.42 7.61
CA ARG A 14 19.28 31.55 6.43
C ARG A 14 17.84 31.05 6.43
N SER A 15 16.94 31.89 5.91
CA SER A 15 15.58 31.50 5.57
C SER A 15 15.62 30.22 4.75
N ALA A 16 15.09 29.13 5.31
CA ALA A 16 15.16 27.81 4.69
C ALA A 16 14.32 27.83 3.42
N ALA A 17 14.98 28.03 2.27
CA ALA A 17 14.37 28.35 0.98
C ALA A 17 13.09 27.53 0.76
N ALA A 18 11.95 28.22 0.75
CA ALA A 18 10.64 27.62 0.92
C ALA A 18 10.43 26.52 -0.12
N PHE A 19 10.35 25.26 0.34
CA PHE A 19 10.30 24.12 -0.55
C PHE A 19 9.08 24.22 -1.46
N ASN A 20 9.32 24.17 -2.78
CA ASN A 20 8.25 24.25 -3.76
C ASN A 20 7.46 22.94 -3.78
N TYR A 21 6.48 22.83 -2.88
CA TYR A 21 5.58 21.68 -2.80
C TYR A 21 4.73 21.50 -4.08
N ALA A 22 4.52 22.55 -4.88
CA ALA A 22 3.83 22.43 -6.17
C ALA A 22 4.70 21.73 -7.23
N ASP A 23 6.00 22.08 -7.31
CA ASP A 23 7.00 21.39 -8.15
C ASP A 23 7.20 19.93 -7.72
N ALA A 24 7.17 19.66 -6.41
CA ALA A 24 7.21 18.30 -5.88
C ALA A 24 5.93 17.50 -6.19
N LEU A 25 4.76 18.15 -6.14
CA LEU A 25 3.47 17.52 -6.48
C LEU A 25 3.37 17.20 -7.98
N ASP A 26 3.68 18.15 -8.85
CA ASP A 26 3.66 17.93 -10.32
C ASP A 26 4.52 16.73 -10.71
N LYS A 27 5.75 16.66 -10.18
CA LYS A 27 6.67 15.53 -10.43
C LYS A 27 6.20 14.21 -9.81
N ALA A 28 5.52 14.26 -8.66
CA ALA A 28 4.93 13.07 -8.04
C ALA A 28 3.71 12.54 -8.83
N VAL A 29 2.95 13.41 -9.50
CA VAL A 29 1.87 13.00 -10.41
C VAL A 29 2.42 12.54 -11.76
N LEU A 30 3.43 13.25 -12.30
CA LEU A 30 4.12 12.91 -13.56
C LEU A 30 4.85 11.56 -13.49
N PHE A 31 5.25 11.11 -12.30
CA PHE A 31 5.77 9.74 -12.07
C PHE A 31 4.79 8.67 -12.56
N PHE A 32 3.50 8.79 -12.24
CA PHE A 32 2.51 7.79 -12.69
C PHE A 32 2.38 7.75 -14.22
N GLU A 33 2.53 8.89 -14.91
CA GLU A 33 2.60 8.90 -16.38
C GLU A 33 3.81 8.11 -16.92
N ALA A 34 4.94 8.11 -16.20
CA ALA A 34 6.11 7.33 -16.55
C ALA A 34 5.92 5.82 -16.33
N GLN A 35 5.07 5.42 -15.37
CA GLN A 35 4.74 4.01 -15.08
C GLN A 35 3.64 3.41 -15.97
N ARG A 36 2.99 4.18 -16.87
CA ARG A 36 1.83 3.68 -17.65
C ARG A 36 2.18 2.48 -18.54
N SER A 37 1.47 1.37 -18.35
CA SER A 37 1.46 0.21 -19.25
C SER A 37 0.30 0.31 -20.24
N GLY A 38 0.43 -0.23 -21.45
CA GLY A 38 -0.61 -0.20 -22.48
C GLY A 38 -0.43 0.91 -23.52
N LYS A 39 -1.51 1.19 -24.27
CA LYS A 39 -1.57 2.24 -25.30
C LYS A 39 -1.74 3.62 -24.66
N LEU A 40 -0.75 4.49 -24.81
CA LEU A 40 -0.68 5.77 -24.10
C LEU A 40 -1.71 6.80 -24.63
N PRO A 41 -2.20 7.72 -23.78
CA PRO A 41 -3.15 8.74 -24.21
C PRO A 41 -2.46 9.85 -25.02
N PRO A 42 -3.12 10.50 -25.99
CA PRO A 42 -2.52 11.60 -26.76
C PRO A 42 -2.01 12.79 -25.93
N GLY A 43 -2.51 12.96 -24.70
CA GLY A 43 -2.06 13.98 -23.73
C GLY A 43 -0.91 13.54 -22.80
N GLN A 44 -0.22 12.43 -23.09
CA GLN A 44 0.92 11.94 -22.32
C GLN A 44 2.04 13.00 -22.24
N ARG A 45 2.39 13.46 -21.04
CA ARG A 45 3.43 14.48 -20.82
C ARG A 45 4.84 13.89 -20.77
N VAL A 46 4.97 12.61 -20.47
CA VAL A 46 6.26 11.88 -20.40
C VAL A 46 6.66 11.37 -21.79
N ALA A 47 7.25 12.25 -22.58
CA ALA A 47 7.57 12.04 -24.01
C ALA A 47 8.68 11.01 -24.33
N TRP A 48 9.22 10.29 -23.34
CA TRP A 48 10.18 9.19 -23.54
C TRP A 48 9.57 7.79 -23.37
N ARG A 49 8.30 7.71 -22.95
CA ARG A 49 7.48 6.49 -22.93
C ARG A 49 6.67 6.38 -24.23
N ALA A 50 6.40 5.16 -24.68
CA ALA A 50 5.47 4.88 -25.78
C ALA A 50 4.56 3.68 -25.45
N ASP A 51 3.73 3.28 -26.41
CA ASP A 51 2.84 2.13 -26.31
C ASP A 51 3.63 0.85 -25.94
N SER A 52 3.15 0.11 -24.95
CA SER A 52 3.80 -1.08 -24.39
C SER A 52 2.79 -2.13 -23.98
N ALA A 53 3.20 -3.40 -23.86
CA ALA A 53 2.37 -4.50 -23.32
C ALA A 53 0.95 -4.61 -23.94
N LEU A 54 0.81 -4.36 -25.25
CA LEU A 54 -0.47 -4.32 -25.97
C LEU A 54 -1.17 -5.69 -26.13
N SER A 55 -0.55 -6.76 -25.63
CA SER A 55 -1.06 -8.14 -25.63
C SER A 55 -1.42 -8.67 -24.24
N ASP A 56 -1.32 -7.83 -23.19
CA ASP A 56 -1.64 -8.22 -21.81
C ASP A 56 -3.07 -8.77 -21.71
N GLY A 57 -3.18 -10.06 -21.35
CA GLY A 57 -4.44 -10.79 -21.21
C GLY A 57 -4.84 -11.66 -22.42
N ASN A 58 -4.23 -11.48 -23.60
CA ASN A 58 -4.64 -12.21 -24.82
C ASN A 58 -4.62 -13.74 -24.67
N ALA A 59 -3.61 -14.29 -23.98
CA ALA A 59 -3.49 -15.73 -23.71
C ALA A 59 -4.57 -16.29 -22.76
N SER A 60 -5.33 -15.41 -22.10
CA SER A 60 -6.52 -15.72 -21.29
C SER A 60 -7.83 -15.29 -21.95
N ASN A 61 -7.80 -14.87 -23.23
CA ASN A 61 -8.93 -14.32 -23.98
C ASN A 61 -9.63 -13.12 -23.30
N VAL A 62 -8.84 -12.23 -22.69
CA VAL A 62 -9.31 -11.02 -21.99
C VAL A 62 -8.43 -9.81 -22.31
N ASP A 63 -9.01 -8.61 -22.25
CA ASP A 63 -8.24 -7.36 -22.31
C ASP A 63 -7.78 -6.96 -20.89
N LEU A 64 -6.47 -7.01 -20.66
CA LEU A 64 -5.81 -6.49 -19.45
C LEU A 64 -4.80 -5.38 -19.79
N VAL A 65 -4.88 -4.79 -20.99
CA VAL A 65 -4.00 -3.70 -21.44
C VAL A 65 -4.32 -2.42 -20.65
N GLY A 66 -3.29 -1.71 -20.18
CA GLY A 66 -3.46 -0.57 -19.28
C GLY A 66 -2.76 -0.78 -17.93
N GLY A 67 -3.03 0.12 -16.98
CA GLY A 67 -2.52 0.03 -15.60
C GLY A 67 -1.10 0.57 -15.45
N TYR A 68 -0.47 0.29 -14.32
CA TYR A 68 0.88 0.76 -13.99
C TYR A 68 1.85 -0.41 -13.87
N TYR A 69 3.07 -0.22 -14.38
CA TYR A 69 4.22 -1.01 -13.96
C TYR A 69 4.58 -0.62 -12.52
N ASP A 70 4.91 -1.62 -11.71
CA ASP A 70 4.98 -1.45 -10.25
C ASP A 70 6.15 -0.55 -9.81
N ALA A 71 7.39 -0.93 -10.12
CA ALA A 71 8.58 -0.26 -9.62
C ALA A 71 9.55 0.15 -10.74
N GLY A 72 10.67 -0.56 -10.87
CA GLY A 72 11.67 -0.41 -11.95
C GLY A 72 11.64 -1.56 -12.96
N ASP A 73 10.66 -2.44 -12.81
CA ASP A 73 10.33 -3.61 -13.60
C ASP A 73 9.11 -3.35 -14.51
N ASN A 74 8.65 -4.35 -15.24
CA ASN A 74 7.46 -4.25 -16.11
C ASN A 74 6.31 -5.21 -15.67
N VAL A 75 6.38 -5.74 -14.45
CA VAL A 75 5.32 -6.52 -13.82
C VAL A 75 4.18 -5.59 -13.40
N LYS A 76 2.94 -6.11 -13.42
CA LYS A 76 1.73 -5.40 -12.98
C LYS A 76 1.15 -6.11 -11.76
N PHE A 77 1.70 -5.85 -10.58
CA PHE A 77 1.20 -6.39 -9.31
C PHE A 77 -0.10 -5.68 -8.88
N GLY A 78 -1.19 -6.44 -8.73
CA GLY A 78 -2.52 -5.88 -8.48
C GLY A 78 -2.70 -5.26 -7.09
N LEU A 79 -2.15 -5.87 -6.03
CA LEU A 79 -2.27 -5.39 -4.65
C LEU A 79 -1.64 -3.99 -4.44
N PRO A 80 -0.35 -3.75 -4.72
CA PRO A 80 0.26 -2.42 -4.59
C PRO A 80 -0.32 -1.39 -5.58
N MET A 81 -0.75 -1.81 -6.77
CA MET A 81 -1.43 -0.92 -7.72
C MET A 81 -2.82 -0.49 -7.22
N ALA A 82 -3.59 -1.41 -6.63
CA ALA A 82 -4.87 -1.09 -6.01
C ALA A 82 -4.68 -0.12 -4.83
N PHE A 83 -3.76 -0.41 -3.90
CA PHE A 83 -3.41 0.49 -2.80
C PHE A 83 -3.01 1.89 -3.29
N THR A 84 -2.20 1.95 -4.35
CA THR A 84 -1.80 3.20 -5.01
C THR A 84 -3.01 3.98 -5.53
N VAL A 85 -3.97 3.31 -6.19
CA VAL A 85 -5.21 3.95 -6.69
C VAL A 85 -6.10 4.40 -5.54
N THR A 86 -6.23 3.64 -4.45
CA THR A 86 -7.00 4.04 -3.26
C THR A 86 -6.38 5.28 -2.60
N MET A 87 -5.05 5.30 -2.41
CA MET A 87 -4.35 6.42 -1.78
C MET A 87 -4.33 7.68 -2.67
N LEU A 88 -4.20 7.54 -3.99
CA LEU A 88 -4.38 8.65 -4.94
C LEU A 88 -5.81 9.20 -4.88
N SER A 89 -6.82 8.31 -4.88
CA SER A 89 -8.23 8.70 -4.79
C SER A 89 -8.53 9.43 -3.48
N TRP A 90 -8.02 8.94 -2.35
CA TRP A 90 -8.17 9.58 -1.05
C TRP A 90 -7.51 10.98 -1.02
N SER A 91 -6.33 11.11 -1.63
CA SER A 91 -5.64 12.40 -1.77
C SER A 91 -6.45 13.41 -2.58
N VAL A 92 -7.09 12.99 -3.68
CA VAL A 92 -7.98 13.86 -4.47
C VAL A 92 -9.26 14.20 -3.69
N VAL A 93 -9.89 13.23 -3.02
CA VAL A 93 -11.10 13.44 -2.20
C VAL A 93 -10.86 14.39 -1.02
N GLU A 94 -9.70 14.34 -0.37
CA GLU A 94 -9.40 15.20 0.78
C GLU A 94 -8.74 16.53 0.41
N PHE A 95 -7.88 16.57 -0.62
CA PHE A 95 -7.01 17.71 -0.89
C PHE A 95 -7.08 18.23 -2.33
N GLY A 96 -7.89 17.65 -3.21
CA GLY A 96 -8.03 18.07 -4.62
C GLY A 96 -8.33 19.58 -4.78
N GLY A 97 -9.24 20.12 -3.97
CA GLY A 97 -9.56 21.56 -3.94
C GLY A 97 -8.44 22.47 -3.42
N ALA A 98 -7.34 21.91 -2.90
CA ALA A 98 -6.14 22.62 -2.47
C ALA A 98 -4.91 22.31 -3.34
N MET A 99 -5.06 21.52 -4.42
CA MET A 99 -3.96 21.23 -5.34
C MET A 99 -3.66 22.45 -6.24
N PRO A 100 -2.43 23.01 -6.20
CA PRO A 100 -2.10 24.21 -6.95
C PRO A 100 -2.08 23.98 -8.46
N GLY A 101 -2.27 25.05 -9.24
CA GLY A 101 -2.00 25.06 -10.69
C GLY A 101 -2.81 24.05 -11.52
N GLY A 102 -4.02 23.68 -11.07
CA GLY A 102 -4.86 22.71 -11.78
C GLY A 102 -4.42 21.24 -11.65
N GLN A 103 -3.43 20.93 -10.80
CA GLN A 103 -2.87 19.57 -10.65
C GLN A 103 -3.90 18.50 -10.26
N VAL A 104 -5.07 18.90 -9.73
CA VAL A 104 -6.20 18.00 -9.50
C VAL A 104 -6.61 17.24 -10.78
N ALA A 105 -6.57 17.87 -11.96
CA ALA A 105 -6.92 17.21 -13.22
C ALA A 105 -5.89 16.14 -13.62
N ASN A 106 -4.59 16.38 -13.36
CA ASN A 106 -3.54 15.40 -13.57
C ASN A 106 -3.65 14.23 -12.58
N ALA A 107 -4.02 14.52 -11.33
CA ALA A 107 -4.26 13.51 -10.31
C ALA A 107 -5.52 12.67 -10.61
N GLU A 108 -6.62 13.29 -11.05
CA GLU A 108 -7.81 12.61 -11.58
C GLU A 108 -7.44 11.71 -12.78
N ALA A 109 -6.60 12.18 -13.71
CA ALA A 109 -6.12 11.37 -14.83
C ALA A 109 -5.18 10.21 -14.41
N ALA A 110 -4.49 10.32 -13.27
CA ALA A 110 -3.72 9.24 -12.68
C ALA A 110 -4.62 8.20 -11.97
N VAL A 111 -5.64 8.65 -11.24
CA VAL A 111 -6.66 7.78 -10.64
C VAL A 111 -7.38 6.98 -11.73
N ARG A 112 -7.90 7.65 -12.78
CA ARG A 112 -8.63 7.00 -13.87
C ARG A 112 -7.84 5.88 -14.52
N TRP A 113 -6.56 6.12 -14.82
CA TRP A 113 -5.71 5.15 -15.50
C TRP A 113 -5.55 3.83 -14.73
N GLY A 114 -5.39 3.93 -13.40
CA GLY A 114 -5.34 2.75 -12.54
C GLY A 114 -6.72 2.12 -12.35
N SER A 115 -7.77 2.92 -12.13
CA SER A 115 -9.12 2.40 -11.94
C SER A 115 -9.72 1.76 -13.20
N ASP A 116 -9.32 2.20 -14.41
CA ASP A 116 -9.68 1.55 -15.68
C ASP A 116 -9.10 0.13 -15.78
N TYR A 117 -7.83 -0.06 -15.42
CA TYR A 117 -7.20 -1.37 -15.39
C TYR A 117 -7.80 -2.29 -14.32
N LEU A 118 -7.97 -1.79 -13.09
CA LEU A 118 -8.60 -2.56 -12.01
C LEU A 118 -10.05 -2.94 -12.37
N LEU A 119 -10.77 -2.06 -13.07
CA LEU A 119 -12.12 -2.34 -13.56
C LEU A 119 -12.13 -3.40 -14.67
N LYS A 120 -11.16 -3.40 -15.59
CA LYS A 120 -10.98 -4.52 -16.55
C LYS A 120 -10.71 -5.82 -15.79
N ALA A 121 -9.69 -5.83 -14.95
CA ALA A 121 -9.22 -6.99 -14.20
C ALA A 121 -10.32 -7.62 -13.31
N ALA A 122 -11.21 -6.80 -12.75
CA ALA A 122 -12.36 -7.20 -11.93
C ALA A 122 -13.61 -7.64 -12.71
N THR A 123 -13.72 -7.34 -14.00
CA THR A 123 -14.95 -7.60 -14.79
C THR A 123 -14.73 -8.46 -16.05
N ALA A 124 -13.49 -8.76 -16.40
CA ALA A 124 -13.13 -9.55 -17.58
C ALA A 124 -13.55 -11.04 -17.51
N THR A 125 -13.86 -11.58 -16.34
CA THR A 125 -14.40 -12.96 -16.19
C THR A 125 -15.30 -13.03 -14.96
N PRO A 126 -16.58 -13.45 -15.09
CA PRO A 126 -17.46 -13.62 -13.93
C PRO A 126 -16.88 -14.59 -12.90
N GLY A 127 -16.86 -14.17 -11.63
CA GLY A 127 -16.35 -14.99 -10.53
C GLY A 127 -14.82 -15.09 -10.45
N ALA A 128 -14.06 -14.29 -11.20
CA ALA A 128 -12.61 -14.21 -11.05
C ALA A 128 -12.11 -12.76 -11.09
N LEU A 129 -11.07 -12.46 -10.30
CA LEU A 129 -10.35 -11.19 -10.34
C LEU A 129 -8.93 -11.47 -10.86
N TYR A 130 -8.52 -10.80 -11.92
CA TYR A 130 -7.12 -10.81 -12.36
C TYR A 130 -6.27 -9.95 -11.42
N VAL A 131 -5.16 -10.50 -10.93
CA VAL A 131 -4.36 -9.91 -9.83
C VAL A 131 -2.91 -9.64 -10.22
N GLN A 132 -2.43 -10.20 -11.32
CA GLN A 132 -1.07 -9.95 -11.82
C GLN A 132 -0.98 -10.19 -13.33
N VAL A 133 -0.12 -9.41 -14.00
CA VAL A 133 0.36 -9.72 -15.35
C VAL A 133 1.89 -9.68 -15.38
N ALA A 134 2.46 -10.65 -16.09
CA ALA A 134 3.86 -11.09 -16.17
C ALA A 134 4.37 -11.98 -15.02
N ASP A 135 5.23 -12.93 -15.41
CA ASP A 135 6.07 -13.72 -14.50
C ASP A 135 7.22 -12.83 -14.01
N PRO A 136 7.35 -12.59 -12.70
CA PRO A 136 8.29 -11.61 -12.19
C PRO A 136 9.73 -12.11 -12.23
N TYR A 137 9.96 -13.42 -12.15
CA TYR A 137 11.31 -13.99 -12.25
C TYR A 137 11.84 -13.88 -13.67
N GLN A 138 10.97 -13.92 -14.69
CA GLN A 138 11.35 -13.69 -16.07
C GLN A 138 11.47 -12.20 -16.42
N ASP A 139 10.57 -11.34 -15.92
CA ASP A 139 10.65 -9.88 -16.07
C ASP A 139 11.96 -9.35 -15.44
N HIS A 140 12.22 -9.68 -14.17
CA HIS A 140 13.41 -9.21 -13.43
C HIS A 140 14.73 -9.83 -13.91
N ARG A 141 14.69 -10.83 -14.82
CA ARG A 141 15.88 -11.34 -15.53
C ARG A 141 16.28 -10.48 -16.73
N CYS A 142 15.38 -9.63 -17.22
CA CYS A 142 15.62 -8.76 -18.38
C CYS A 142 15.72 -7.29 -18.00
N TRP A 143 16.85 -6.66 -18.32
CA TRP A 143 16.99 -5.21 -18.21
C TRP A 143 16.60 -4.56 -19.55
N GLU A 144 15.30 -4.35 -19.75
CA GLU A 144 14.70 -3.89 -21.01
C GLU A 144 13.74 -2.70 -20.81
N ARG A 145 13.38 -2.03 -21.92
CA ARG A 145 12.33 -1.00 -21.91
C ARG A 145 10.96 -1.66 -22.05
N ALA A 146 9.93 -1.08 -21.42
CA ALA A 146 8.55 -1.52 -21.57
C ALA A 146 8.09 -1.65 -23.04
N GLU A 147 8.62 -0.78 -23.91
CA GLU A 147 8.34 -0.74 -25.34
C GLU A 147 9.00 -1.87 -26.15
N ASP A 148 10.06 -2.52 -25.63
CA ASP A 148 10.85 -3.55 -26.33
C ASP A 148 10.56 -4.99 -25.86
N MET A 149 9.75 -5.18 -24.81
CA MET A 149 9.64 -6.44 -24.04
C MET A 149 9.42 -7.71 -24.88
N ASP A 150 10.25 -8.73 -24.67
CA ASP A 150 10.05 -10.10 -25.17
C ASP A 150 9.79 -11.17 -24.07
N THR A 151 9.69 -10.74 -22.81
CA THR A 151 9.43 -11.59 -21.63
C THR A 151 8.00 -12.18 -21.57
N PRO A 152 7.77 -13.35 -20.92
CA PRO A 152 6.45 -13.97 -20.82
C PRO A 152 5.43 -13.21 -19.95
N ARG A 153 4.46 -12.56 -20.59
CA ARG A 153 3.42 -11.73 -19.94
C ARG A 153 2.14 -12.52 -19.57
N ALA A 154 2.31 -13.62 -18.82
CA ALA A 154 1.19 -14.44 -18.33
C ALA A 154 0.27 -13.67 -17.37
N ALA A 155 -1.02 -14.02 -17.33
CA ALA A 155 -2.03 -13.35 -16.49
C ALA A 155 -2.54 -14.29 -15.39
N TYR A 156 -2.48 -13.84 -14.13
CA TYR A 156 -2.84 -14.62 -12.94
C TYR A 156 -4.09 -14.05 -12.27
N LYS A 157 -4.90 -14.91 -11.65
CA LYS A 157 -6.21 -14.55 -11.11
C LYS A 157 -6.61 -15.37 -9.88
N VAL A 158 -7.43 -14.77 -9.03
CA VAL A 158 -8.06 -15.43 -7.88
C VAL A 158 -9.51 -15.82 -8.21
N THR A 159 -10.00 -16.88 -7.59
CA THR A 159 -11.30 -17.54 -7.86
C THR A 159 -11.90 -18.11 -6.55
N PRO A 160 -13.13 -18.62 -6.53
CA PRO A 160 -13.70 -19.26 -5.32
C PRO A 160 -12.90 -20.48 -4.82
N GLN A 161 -12.15 -21.12 -5.72
CA GLN A 161 -11.28 -22.28 -5.43
C GLN A 161 -9.82 -21.87 -5.12
N SER A 162 -9.48 -20.61 -5.31
CA SER A 162 -8.15 -20.03 -5.08
C SER A 162 -8.34 -18.57 -4.65
N PRO A 163 -8.80 -18.34 -3.42
CA PRO A 163 -9.26 -17.02 -2.95
C PRO A 163 -8.12 -16.00 -2.83
N GLY A 164 -8.52 -14.75 -2.61
CA GLY A 164 -7.59 -13.62 -2.43
C GLY A 164 -8.31 -12.38 -1.95
N SER A 165 -8.79 -12.42 -0.71
CA SER A 165 -9.58 -11.37 -0.07
C SER A 165 -8.78 -10.10 0.23
N ASP A 166 -7.46 -10.23 0.29
CA ASP A 166 -6.48 -9.14 0.39
C ASP A 166 -6.50 -8.28 -0.89
N VAL A 167 -6.03 -8.84 -1.99
CA VAL A 167 -5.97 -8.14 -3.29
C VAL A 167 -7.36 -7.79 -3.82
N ALA A 168 -8.39 -8.61 -3.55
CA ALA A 168 -9.77 -8.27 -3.88
C ALA A 168 -10.33 -7.15 -2.97
N GLY A 169 -10.06 -7.17 -1.67
CA GLY A 169 -10.47 -6.11 -0.75
C GLY A 169 -9.86 -4.77 -1.13
N GLU A 170 -8.54 -4.71 -1.36
CA GLU A 170 -7.90 -3.47 -1.81
C GLU A 170 -8.38 -3.04 -3.21
N THR A 171 -8.65 -3.98 -4.13
CA THR A 171 -9.26 -3.65 -5.43
C THR A 171 -10.66 -3.04 -5.27
N ALA A 172 -11.48 -3.57 -4.36
CA ALA A 172 -12.79 -3.01 -4.04
C ALA A 172 -12.67 -1.62 -3.39
N ALA A 173 -11.70 -1.42 -2.48
CA ALA A 173 -11.38 -0.13 -1.90
C ALA A 173 -10.99 0.90 -2.97
N ALA A 174 -10.10 0.53 -3.90
CA ALA A 174 -9.62 1.36 -4.99
C ALA A 174 -10.76 1.81 -5.92
N LEU A 175 -11.60 0.87 -6.35
CA LEU A 175 -12.75 1.14 -7.22
C LEU A 175 -13.81 2.01 -6.50
N ALA A 176 -14.07 1.76 -5.21
CA ALA A 176 -14.97 2.59 -4.41
C ALA A 176 -14.43 4.02 -4.19
N ALA A 177 -13.15 4.16 -3.85
CA ALA A 177 -12.49 5.46 -3.67
C ALA A 177 -12.43 6.26 -4.98
N ALA A 178 -12.10 5.61 -6.10
CA ALA A 178 -12.13 6.24 -7.42
C ALA A 178 -13.55 6.66 -7.83
N SER A 179 -14.60 5.93 -7.43
CA SER A 179 -15.99 6.35 -7.68
C SER A 179 -16.34 7.67 -6.97
N LEU A 180 -15.78 7.95 -5.79
CA LEU A 180 -15.95 9.22 -5.09
C LEU A 180 -15.30 10.39 -5.85
N VAL A 181 -14.11 10.19 -6.42
CA VAL A 181 -13.41 11.19 -7.25
C VAL A 181 -14.26 11.58 -8.46
N PHE A 182 -14.83 10.60 -9.17
CA PHE A 182 -15.59 10.87 -10.40
C PHE A 182 -17.08 11.16 -10.17
N ARG A 183 -17.61 11.09 -8.94
CA ARG A 183 -19.05 11.18 -8.62
C ARG A 183 -19.78 12.35 -9.30
N SER A 184 -19.14 13.52 -9.39
CA SER A 184 -19.68 14.73 -10.04
C SER A 184 -19.05 15.07 -11.40
N ARG A 185 -17.92 14.44 -11.76
CA ARG A 185 -17.18 14.69 -13.01
C ARG A 185 -17.59 13.75 -14.14
N ASP A 186 -17.84 12.50 -13.80
CA ASP A 186 -18.28 11.44 -14.71
C ASP A 186 -19.18 10.45 -13.91
N PRO A 187 -20.46 10.80 -13.72
CA PRO A 187 -21.38 10.00 -12.91
C PRO A 187 -21.60 8.59 -13.47
N ALA A 188 -21.47 8.40 -14.79
CA ALA A 188 -21.60 7.11 -15.45
C ALA A 188 -20.43 6.18 -15.11
N TYR A 189 -19.20 6.70 -15.21
CA TYR A 189 -18.00 5.96 -14.80
C TYR A 189 -17.95 5.71 -13.30
N SER A 190 -18.26 6.71 -12.46
CA SER A 190 -18.45 6.56 -11.02
C SER A 190 -19.42 5.40 -10.70
N SER A 191 -20.56 5.36 -11.36
CA SER A 191 -21.56 4.29 -11.17
C SER A 191 -21.06 2.91 -11.66
N LYS A 192 -20.22 2.86 -12.70
CA LYS A 192 -19.60 1.62 -13.18
C LYS A 192 -18.55 1.10 -12.19
N LEU A 193 -17.67 1.98 -11.70
CA LEU A 193 -16.68 1.69 -10.66
C LEU A 193 -17.33 1.18 -9.38
N LEU A 194 -18.36 1.87 -8.88
CA LEU A 194 -19.05 1.49 -7.64
C LEU A 194 -19.75 0.12 -7.76
N ARG A 195 -20.35 -0.21 -8.90
CA ARG A 195 -20.93 -1.55 -9.12
C ARG A 195 -19.86 -2.64 -9.07
N ALA A 196 -18.73 -2.45 -9.74
CA ALA A 196 -17.62 -3.39 -9.70
C ALA A 196 -17.03 -3.52 -8.30
N ALA A 197 -16.84 -2.40 -7.58
CA ALA A 197 -16.35 -2.39 -6.19
C ALA A 197 -17.20 -3.27 -5.26
N ARG A 198 -18.53 -3.21 -5.38
CA ARG A 198 -19.44 -4.07 -4.61
C ARG A 198 -19.27 -5.55 -4.99
N GLN A 199 -19.23 -5.87 -6.28
CA GLN A 199 -19.07 -7.25 -6.77
C GLN A 199 -17.73 -7.88 -6.32
N VAL A 200 -16.64 -7.11 -6.32
CA VAL A 200 -15.33 -7.58 -5.86
C VAL A 200 -15.31 -7.74 -4.33
N PHE A 201 -15.94 -6.85 -3.57
CA PHE A 201 -16.08 -7.01 -2.12
C PHE A 201 -16.93 -8.22 -1.74
N ASP A 202 -18.08 -8.42 -2.41
CA ASP A 202 -18.96 -9.58 -2.20
C ASP A 202 -18.25 -10.91 -2.53
N PHE A 203 -17.26 -10.89 -3.43
CA PHE A 203 -16.35 -12.01 -3.68
C PHE A 203 -15.31 -12.17 -2.55
N ALA A 204 -14.62 -11.08 -2.18
CA ALA A 204 -13.57 -11.05 -1.16
C ALA A 204 -14.08 -11.53 0.22
N ASP A 205 -15.28 -11.10 0.61
CA ASP A 205 -15.88 -11.43 1.91
C ASP A 205 -16.46 -12.85 1.97
N ARG A 206 -16.93 -13.37 0.83
CA ARG A 206 -17.54 -14.70 0.71
C ARG A 206 -16.52 -15.82 0.61
N TYR A 207 -15.41 -15.58 -0.09
CA TYR A 207 -14.35 -16.55 -0.33
C TYR A 207 -13.07 -16.10 0.39
N ARG A 208 -13.07 -16.26 1.73
CA ARG A 208 -12.02 -15.73 2.61
C ARG A 208 -10.73 -16.55 2.56
N GLY A 209 -9.63 -15.92 2.14
CA GLY A 209 -8.27 -16.48 2.09
C GLY A 209 -7.27 -15.50 1.49
N SER A 210 -5.97 -15.74 1.61
CA SER A 210 -4.95 -14.88 0.99
C SER A 210 -4.65 -15.33 -0.44
N TYR A 211 -4.42 -14.36 -1.34
CA TYR A 211 -3.94 -14.72 -2.69
C TYR A 211 -2.55 -15.37 -2.66
N SER A 212 -1.76 -15.13 -1.61
CA SER A 212 -0.46 -15.78 -1.43
C SER A 212 -0.58 -17.29 -1.14
N ASP A 213 -1.70 -17.75 -0.57
CA ASP A 213 -1.96 -19.17 -0.30
C ASP A 213 -1.97 -20.01 -1.60
N SER A 214 -2.37 -19.39 -2.73
CA SER A 214 -2.50 -20.06 -4.03
C SER A 214 -1.53 -19.56 -5.11
N LEU A 215 -1.03 -18.32 -5.00
CA LEU A 215 -0.17 -17.68 -6.00
C LEU A 215 1.25 -17.33 -5.48
N SER A 216 1.66 -17.84 -4.31
CA SER A 216 2.99 -17.62 -3.72
C SER A 216 4.16 -17.79 -4.71
N SER A 217 4.07 -18.74 -5.65
CA SER A 217 5.09 -18.96 -6.69
C SER A 217 5.32 -17.79 -7.65
N VAL A 218 4.41 -16.81 -7.71
CA VAL A 218 4.52 -15.62 -8.59
C VAL A 218 4.24 -14.29 -7.88
N VAL A 219 3.72 -14.30 -6.65
CA VAL A 219 3.55 -13.08 -5.82
C VAL A 219 4.64 -12.94 -4.76
N CYS A 220 5.21 -14.04 -4.25
CA CYS A 220 6.30 -14.02 -3.28
C CYS A 220 7.68 -14.16 -3.96
N PRO A 221 8.73 -13.50 -3.45
CA PRO A 221 8.78 -12.68 -2.24
C PRO A 221 8.46 -11.18 -2.48
N PHE A 222 7.83 -10.83 -3.61
CA PHE A 222 7.64 -9.44 -4.06
C PHE A 222 6.56 -8.71 -3.25
N TYR A 223 5.36 -9.30 -3.23
CA TYR A 223 4.14 -8.78 -2.63
C TYR A 223 3.36 -9.94 -2.01
N CYS A 224 3.94 -10.64 -1.04
CA CYS A 224 3.17 -11.55 -0.21
C CYS A 224 2.19 -10.75 0.66
N SER A 225 1.02 -11.31 0.98
CA SER A 225 0.27 -10.84 2.16
C SER A 225 1.01 -11.28 3.42
N TYR A 226 1.31 -10.33 4.30
CA TYR A 226 1.93 -10.55 5.61
C TYR A 226 0.97 -10.15 6.75
N SER A 227 0.14 -9.13 6.55
CA SER A 227 -0.95 -8.72 7.45
C SER A 227 -2.12 -9.72 7.48
N GLY A 228 -2.36 -10.39 6.35
CA GLY A 228 -3.58 -11.14 6.04
C GLY A 228 -4.47 -10.38 5.06
N TYR A 229 -5.78 -10.41 5.31
CA TYR A 229 -6.81 -9.77 4.47
C TYR A 229 -7.90 -9.04 5.27
N LYS A 230 -7.77 -9.02 6.61
CA LYS A 230 -8.86 -8.61 7.51
C LYS A 230 -9.07 -7.11 7.49
N ASP A 231 -7.98 -6.36 7.42
CA ASP A 231 -7.98 -4.92 7.32
C ASP A 231 -8.35 -4.43 5.91
N GLU A 232 -8.04 -5.15 4.84
CA GLU A 232 -8.57 -4.91 3.49
C GLU A 232 -10.10 -5.04 3.47
N LEU A 233 -10.68 -6.02 4.17
CA LEU A 233 -12.13 -6.15 4.27
C LEU A 233 -12.77 -4.95 5.01
N LEU A 234 -12.21 -4.50 6.14
CA LEU A 234 -12.73 -3.30 6.82
C LEU A 234 -12.47 -2.00 6.03
N TRP A 235 -11.34 -1.92 5.34
CA TRP A 235 -10.94 -0.81 4.47
C TRP A 235 -11.89 -0.67 3.27
N ALA A 236 -12.13 -1.77 2.57
CA ALA A 236 -13.08 -1.86 1.46
C ALA A 236 -14.50 -1.53 1.91
N ALA A 237 -14.96 -2.09 3.03
CA ALA A 237 -16.27 -1.75 3.60
C ALA A 237 -16.37 -0.26 3.96
N THR A 238 -15.29 0.34 4.49
CA THR A 238 -15.23 1.79 4.80
C THR A 238 -15.35 2.64 3.54
N TRP A 239 -14.62 2.30 2.48
CA TRP A 239 -14.73 3.01 1.19
C TRP A 239 -16.09 2.80 0.52
N LEU A 240 -16.64 1.59 0.55
CA LEU A 240 -17.96 1.27 0.03
C LEU A 240 -19.09 1.97 0.80
N HIS A 241 -18.94 2.17 2.11
CA HIS A 241 -19.85 2.99 2.91
C HIS A 241 -19.87 4.46 2.43
N LEU A 242 -18.69 5.08 2.32
CA LEU A 242 -18.54 6.46 1.85
C LEU A 242 -19.03 6.64 0.40
N ALA A 243 -18.73 5.66 -0.47
CA ALA A 243 -19.07 5.68 -1.89
C ALA A 243 -20.56 5.38 -2.16
N SER A 244 -21.20 4.54 -1.33
CA SER A 244 -22.61 4.13 -1.53
C SER A 244 -23.65 5.06 -0.90
N SER A 245 -23.29 5.78 0.16
CA SER A 245 -24.29 6.46 0.99
C SER A 245 -24.54 7.91 0.54
N PRO A 246 -25.81 8.39 0.49
CA PRO A 246 -26.12 9.79 0.18
C PRO A 246 -25.70 10.74 1.32
N SER A 247 -25.63 10.22 2.56
CA SER A 247 -24.94 10.85 3.69
C SER A 247 -23.96 9.84 4.31
N PRO A 248 -22.74 10.23 4.72
CA PRO A 248 -21.85 9.34 5.47
C PRO A 248 -22.41 8.91 6.85
N SER A 249 -23.53 9.49 7.31
CA SER A 249 -24.27 9.07 8.50
C SER A 249 -25.23 7.88 8.29
N SER A 250 -25.52 7.49 7.05
CA SER A 250 -26.54 6.46 6.76
C SER A 250 -26.14 5.08 7.29
N GLN A 251 -27.06 4.39 7.98
CA GLN A 251 -26.88 2.99 8.39
C GLN A 251 -27.11 2.03 7.21
N GLY A 252 -26.28 2.16 6.18
CA GLY A 252 -26.27 1.26 5.01
C GLY A 252 -25.61 -0.08 5.31
N VAL A 253 -25.72 -1.03 4.37
CA VAL A 253 -25.18 -2.40 4.47
C VAL A 253 -23.72 -2.41 4.93
N TYR A 254 -22.88 -1.51 4.40
CA TYR A 254 -21.46 -1.44 4.75
C TYR A 254 -21.20 -0.87 6.16
N MET A 255 -22.01 0.06 6.65
CA MET A 255 -21.94 0.52 8.06
C MET A 255 -22.35 -0.60 9.01
N SER A 256 -23.40 -1.36 8.66
CA SER A 256 -23.79 -2.58 9.40
C SER A 256 -22.64 -3.60 9.41
N TYR A 257 -22.03 -3.87 8.25
CA TYR A 257 -20.87 -4.75 8.14
C TYR A 257 -19.70 -4.33 9.04
N ILE A 258 -19.34 -3.04 9.06
CA ILE A 258 -18.27 -2.48 9.90
C ILE A 258 -18.60 -2.67 11.38
N ASN A 259 -19.84 -2.40 11.80
CA ASN A 259 -20.28 -2.57 13.18
C ASN A 259 -20.29 -4.05 13.62
N SER A 260 -20.76 -4.97 12.76
CA SER A 260 -20.88 -6.40 13.08
C SER A 260 -19.57 -7.19 12.95
N ASN A 261 -18.69 -6.85 12.01
CA ASN A 261 -17.45 -7.58 11.75
C ASN A 261 -16.21 -6.90 12.37
N GLY A 262 -16.31 -5.64 12.79
CA GLY A 262 -15.19 -4.82 13.28
C GLY A 262 -14.26 -5.54 14.24
N HIS A 263 -14.82 -6.13 15.29
CA HIS A 263 -14.06 -6.90 16.29
C HIS A 263 -13.27 -8.06 15.67
N THR A 264 -13.96 -8.95 14.94
CA THR A 264 -13.39 -10.15 14.29
C THR A 264 -12.32 -9.82 13.24
N LEU A 265 -12.44 -8.65 12.61
CA LEU A 265 -11.52 -8.11 11.59
C LEU A 265 -10.45 -7.16 12.17
N GLY A 266 -10.39 -6.97 13.48
CA GLY A 266 -9.27 -6.29 14.15
C GLY A 266 -9.42 -4.78 14.35
N ALA A 267 -10.64 -4.27 14.56
CA ALA A 267 -10.88 -2.87 14.95
C ALA A 267 -10.05 -2.44 16.19
N GLU A 268 -9.79 -3.35 17.12
CA GLU A 268 -8.99 -3.12 18.32
C GLU A 268 -7.51 -3.46 18.14
N GLN A 269 -7.11 -4.04 17.00
CA GLN A 269 -5.72 -4.44 16.72
C GLN A 269 -4.92 -3.27 16.14
N ASP A 270 -3.87 -2.85 16.83
CA ASP A 270 -3.07 -1.69 16.42
C ASP A 270 -2.03 -2.06 15.35
N GLY A 271 -2.14 -1.43 14.18
CA GLY A 271 -1.05 -1.31 13.21
C GLY A 271 -0.25 -0.03 13.47
N TYR A 272 1.08 -0.11 13.37
CA TYR A 272 2.00 1.03 13.57
C TYR A 272 2.70 1.49 12.29
N THR A 273 2.34 0.88 11.17
CA THR A 273 2.72 1.18 9.78
C THR A 273 1.45 1.38 8.96
N VAL A 274 1.57 1.95 7.75
CA VAL A 274 0.56 1.88 6.69
C VAL A 274 1.30 1.75 5.37
N SER A 275 0.94 0.72 4.61
CA SER A 275 1.59 0.29 3.37
C SER A 275 0.58 -0.40 2.46
N TRP A 276 1.05 -0.90 1.32
CA TRP A 276 0.30 -1.83 0.47
C TRP A 276 -0.12 -3.13 1.20
N ASP A 277 0.46 -3.46 2.36
CA ASP A 277 0.16 -4.66 3.17
C ASP A 277 -0.73 -4.36 4.41
N ASP A 278 -0.50 -3.28 5.16
CA ASP A 278 -1.31 -2.94 6.37
C ASP A 278 -2.17 -1.69 6.19
N LYS A 279 -3.50 -1.84 6.31
CA LYS A 279 -4.50 -0.75 6.25
C LYS A 279 -5.10 -0.40 7.62
N ARG A 280 -4.77 -1.10 8.71
CA ARG A 280 -5.43 -0.97 10.03
C ARG A 280 -5.49 0.48 10.51
N ALA A 281 -4.35 1.16 10.54
CA ALA A 281 -4.28 2.56 10.97
C ALA A 281 -4.94 3.52 9.97
N ALA A 282 -4.90 3.22 8.67
CA ALA A 282 -5.56 4.01 7.62
C ALA A 282 -7.09 3.98 7.78
N THR A 283 -7.66 2.79 7.93
CA THR A 283 -9.08 2.52 8.19
C THR A 283 -9.57 3.22 9.46
N LYS A 284 -8.77 3.17 10.54
CA LYS A 284 -9.07 3.86 11.81
C LYS A 284 -9.13 5.38 11.65
N VAL A 285 -8.16 5.98 10.97
CA VAL A 285 -8.16 7.41 10.64
C VAL A 285 -9.36 7.78 9.76
N LEU A 286 -9.70 6.96 8.76
CA LEU A 286 -10.83 7.21 7.85
C LEU A 286 -12.20 7.08 8.55
N LEU A 287 -12.43 6.06 9.38
CA LEU A 287 -13.67 5.93 10.15
C LEU A 287 -13.83 7.02 11.23
N SER A 288 -12.71 7.55 11.74
CA SER A 288 -12.75 8.72 12.63
C SER A 288 -13.34 9.96 11.97
N LYS A 289 -13.21 10.13 10.64
CA LYS A 289 -13.93 11.17 9.88
C LYS A 289 -15.44 11.02 10.06
N VAL A 290 -15.94 9.81 9.91
CA VAL A 290 -17.38 9.50 9.99
C VAL A 290 -17.91 9.76 11.40
N LEU A 291 -17.17 9.34 12.44
CA LEU A 291 -17.47 9.67 13.83
C LEU A 291 -17.53 11.19 14.07
N LEU A 292 -16.48 11.91 13.68
CA LEU A 292 -16.34 13.34 13.99
C LEU A 292 -17.39 14.19 13.25
N GLN A 293 -17.64 13.90 11.98
CA GLN A 293 -18.58 14.67 11.15
C GLN A 293 -20.05 14.32 11.42
N ASN A 294 -20.37 13.07 11.79
CA ASN A 294 -21.75 12.58 11.87
C ASN A 294 -22.18 12.08 13.26
N ARG A 295 -21.28 12.09 14.24
CA ARG A 295 -21.50 11.59 15.62
C ARG A 295 -21.99 10.12 15.68
N VAL A 296 -21.51 9.28 14.76
CA VAL A 296 -21.85 7.85 14.70
C VAL A 296 -21.15 7.10 15.83
N GLU A 297 -21.85 6.96 16.95
CA GLU A 297 -21.36 6.51 18.25
C GLU A 297 -20.57 5.19 18.23
N SER A 298 -21.02 4.20 17.44
CA SER A 298 -20.34 2.90 17.31
C SER A 298 -18.89 3.00 16.81
N LEU A 299 -18.51 4.12 16.21
CA LEU A 299 -17.16 4.34 15.69
C LEU A 299 -16.17 4.94 16.71
N ARG A 300 -16.56 5.14 17.98
CA ARG A 300 -15.64 5.64 19.04
C ARG A 300 -14.36 4.80 19.15
N THR A 301 -14.47 3.47 19.06
CA THR A 301 -13.32 2.55 19.09
C THR A 301 -12.30 2.88 18.01
N TYR A 302 -12.74 3.09 16.76
CA TYR A 302 -11.83 3.44 15.66
C TYR A 302 -11.10 4.76 15.90
N LYS A 303 -11.74 5.77 16.53
CA LYS A 303 -11.04 7.00 16.93
C LYS A 303 -10.07 6.78 18.09
N ALA A 304 -10.41 5.98 19.09
CA ALA A 304 -9.49 5.66 20.19
C ALA A 304 -8.20 5.00 19.68
N HIS A 305 -8.30 4.10 18.70
CA HIS A 305 -7.13 3.49 18.08
C HIS A 305 -6.45 4.38 17.02
N ALA A 306 -7.17 5.29 16.34
CA ALA A 306 -6.56 6.33 15.51
C ALA A 306 -5.72 7.30 16.36
N ASP A 307 -6.24 7.72 17.51
CA ASP A 307 -5.49 8.48 18.51
C ASP A 307 -4.25 7.70 18.94
N LYS A 308 -4.37 6.44 19.34
CA LYS A 308 -3.23 5.60 19.73
C LYS A 308 -2.14 5.51 18.65
N TYR A 309 -2.51 5.30 17.38
CA TYR A 309 -1.56 5.36 16.26
C TYR A 309 -0.87 6.72 16.16
N ILE A 310 -1.60 7.82 16.30
CA ILE A 310 -1.07 9.18 16.25
C ILE A 310 -0.12 9.47 17.43
N CYS A 311 -0.49 9.06 18.64
CA CYS A 311 0.35 9.18 19.83
C CYS A 311 1.65 8.36 19.68
N SER A 312 1.59 7.20 19.02
CA SER A 312 2.77 6.37 18.72
C SER A 312 3.85 7.10 17.91
N LEU A 313 3.46 8.12 17.13
CA LEU A 313 4.30 8.85 16.18
C LEU A 313 4.89 10.15 16.75
N VAL A 314 4.25 10.78 17.73
CA VAL A 314 4.52 12.17 18.14
C VAL A 314 5.47 12.21 19.35
N PRO A 315 6.71 12.71 19.21
CA PRO A 315 7.66 12.74 20.33
C PRO A 315 7.12 13.53 21.52
N GLY A 316 7.17 12.93 22.70
CA GLY A 316 6.65 13.50 23.95
C GLY A 316 5.16 13.26 24.22
N ALA A 317 4.41 12.64 23.30
CA ALA A 317 3.03 12.22 23.56
C ALA A 317 2.97 10.92 24.40
N GLY A 318 1.93 10.78 25.22
CA GLY A 318 1.68 9.53 25.96
C GLY A 318 1.44 8.35 25.02
N GLY A 319 2.32 7.34 25.06
CA GLY A 319 2.29 6.18 24.15
C GLY A 319 3.23 6.27 22.94
N PHE A 320 4.09 7.30 22.88
CA PHE A 320 5.15 7.45 21.89
C PHE A 320 6.10 6.24 21.86
N GLN A 321 6.37 5.71 20.66
CA GLN A 321 7.19 4.51 20.46
C GLN A 321 7.92 4.45 19.10
N SER A 322 7.63 5.39 18.17
CA SER A 322 8.21 5.37 16.82
C SER A 322 9.65 5.85 16.79
N GLN A 323 10.49 5.16 16.03
CA GLN A 323 11.90 5.50 15.87
C GLN A 323 12.09 6.69 14.93
N TYR A 324 13.15 7.47 15.16
CA TYR A 324 13.57 8.57 14.31
C TYR A 324 15.09 8.50 14.14
N THR A 325 15.57 8.84 12.94
CA THR A 325 17.01 9.03 12.71
C THR A 325 17.51 10.26 13.48
N PRO A 326 18.83 10.42 13.71
CA PRO A 326 19.38 11.63 14.33
C PRO A 326 19.04 12.96 13.63
N GLY A 327 18.56 12.92 12.38
CA GLY A 327 18.04 14.11 11.67
C GLY A 327 16.56 14.43 11.94
N GLY A 328 15.80 13.54 12.59
CA GLY A 328 14.35 13.68 12.75
C GLY A 328 13.51 13.21 11.56
N LEU A 329 14.07 12.33 10.72
CA LEU A 329 13.30 11.52 9.76
C LEU A 329 12.71 10.31 10.51
N LEU A 330 11.41 10.06 10.37
CA LEU A 330 10.75 8.87 10.89
C LEU A 330 11.40 7.61 10.30
N PHE A 331 11.65 6.61 11.15
CA PHE A 331 12.14 5.30 10.73
C PHE A 331 11.15 4.22 11.17
N LYS A 332 10.80 3.34 10.23
CA LYS A 332 9.94 2.17 10.46
C LYS A 332 10.69 0.91 10.09
N GLU A 333 10.96 0.68 8.80
CA GLU A 333 11.61 -0.54 8.34
C GLU A 333 12.24 -0.39 6.94
N GLY A 334 13.24 -1.23 6.68
CA GLY A 334 13.79 -1.53 5.35
C GLY A 334 14.45 -0.39 4.56
N ASP A 335 14.94 -0.73 3.38
CA ASP A 335 15.49 0.24 2.41
C ASP A 335 14.39 1.15 1.81
N SER A 336 13.14 0.66 1.79
CA SER A 336 11.95 1.37 1.31
C SER A 336 11.31 2.31 2.33
N ASN A 337 11.92 2.57 3.50
CA ASN A 337 11.39 3.39 4.61
C ASN A 337 10.66 4.69 4.20
N MET A 338 11.06 5.33 3.10
CA MET A 338 10.41 6.54 2.58
C MET A 338 8.93 6.35 2.16
N GLU A 339 8.47 5.14 1.85
CA GLU A 339 7.05 4.83 1.64
C GLU A 339 6.26 5.15 2.92
N TYR A 340 6.55 4.41 3.99
CA TYR A 340 5.95 4.53 5.32
C TYR A 340 6.01 5.95 5.87
N VAL A 341 7.14 6.66 5.68
CA VAL A 341 7.28 8.08 6.05
C VAL A 341 6.21 8.93 5.37
N THR A 342 5.89 8.65 4.11
CA THR A 342 4.95 9.46 3.31
C THR A 342 3.50 9.06 3.51
N SER A 343 3.19 7.77 3.65
CA SER A 343 1.87 7.28 4.08
C SER A 343 1.53 7.84 5.48
N THR A 344 2.49 7.82 6.40
CA THR A 344 2.35 8.42 7.74
C THR A 344 2.16 9.94 7.67
N ALA A 345 2.95 10.66 6.86
CA ALA A 345 2.79 12.12 6.70
C ALA A 345 1.42 12.49 6.10
N PHE A 346 0.90 11.69 5.17
CA PHE A 346 -0.44 11.84 4.63
C PHE A 346 -1.52 11.63 5.70
N LEU A 347 -1.41 10.58 6.52
CA LEU A 347 -2.37 10.32 7.60
C LEU A 347 -2.32 11.37 8.71
N LEU A 348 -1.14 11.89 9.06
CA LEU A 348 -0.98 13.01 9.99
C LEU A 348 -1.73 14.27 9.49
N LEU A 349 -1.63 14.61 8.19
CA LEU A 349 -2.35 15.74 7.60
C LEU A 349 -3.87 15.49 7.53
N THR A 350 -4.25 14.28 7.14
CA THR A 350 -5.65 13.86 6.98
C THR A 350 -6.38 13.84 8.33
N TYR A 351 -5.76 13.29 9.37
CA TYR A 351 -6.34 13.29 10.71
C TYR A 351 -6.36 14.69 11.33
N ALA A 352 -5.32 15.51 11.09
CA ALA A 352 -5.34 16.92 11.49
C ALA A 352 -6.53 17.68 10.86
N LYS A 353 -6.83 17.44 9.58
CA LYS A 353 -8.00 18.02 8.90
C LYS A 353 -9.31 17.59 9.58
N TYR A 354 -9.48 16.30 9.86
CA TYR A 354 -10.69 15.78 10.52
C TYR A 354 -10.87 16.38 11.92
N LEU A 355 -9.83 16.36 12.75
CA LEU A 355 -9.85 16.97 14.09
C LEU A 355 -10.13 18.49 14.04
N SER A 356 -9.52 19.21 13.10
CA SER A 356 -9.75 20.65 12.91
C SER A 356 -11.21 20.96 12.58
N SER A 357 -11.89 20.10 11.81
CA SER A 357 -13.30 20.31 11.44
C SER A 357 -14.29 20.24 12.60
N THR A 358 -13.86 19.79 13.79
CA THR A 358 -14.66 19.76 15.02
C THR A 358 -13.97 20.44 16.21
N GLY A 359 -12.89 21.21 15.99
CA GLY A 359 -12.09 21.81 17.06
C GLY A 359 -11.40 20.81 18.01
N GLY A 360 -11.23 19.55 17.59
CA GLY A 360 -10.76 18.45 18.42
C GLY A 360 -9.24 18.25 18.44
N ALA A 361 -8.81 17.28 19.26
CA ALA A 361 -7.44 16.81 19.39
C ALA A 361 -7.36 15.27 19.42
N ALA A 362 -6.15 14.72 19.31
CA ALA A 362 -5.89 13.31 19.59
C ALA A 362 -5.59 13.12 21.09
N SER A 363 -6.24 12.15 21.73
CA SER A 363 -6.08 11.85 23.15
C SER A 363 -4.90 10.90 23.40
N CYS A 364 -3.84 11.42 24.02
CA CYS A 364 -2.61 10.70 24.32
C CYS A 364 -2.39 10.60 25.83
N GLY A 365 -3.35 9.95 26.51
CA GLY A 365 -3.40 9.85 27.98
C GLY A 365 -3.69 11.21 28.61
N SER A 366 -2.77 11.70 29.45
CA SER A 366 -2.82 13.05 30.04
C SER A 366 -2.43 14.17 29.07
N THR A 367 -1.95 13.84 27.85
CA THR A 367 -1.54 14.82 26.84
C THR A 367 -2.52 14.85 25.67
N ALA A 368 -2.81 16.04 25.14
CA ALA A 368 -3.64 16.21 23.94
C ALA A 368 -2.77 16.70 22.78
N VAL A 369 -2.76 15.96 21.67
CA VAL A 369 -1.99 16.36 20.47
C VAL A 369 -2.89 17.14 19.52
N THR A 370 -2.53 18.40 19.28
CA THR A 370 -3.31 19.33 18.45
C THR A 370 -3.15 19.09 16.95
N PRO A 371 -4.12 19.48 16.11
CA PRO A 371 -3.96 19.46 14.65
C PRO A 371 -2.74 20.24 14.16
N SER A 372 -2.40 21.37 14.79
CA SER A 372 -1.20 22.14 14.47
C SER A 372 0.11 21.38 14.74
N THR A 373 0.13 20.50 15.75
CA THR A 373 1.26 19.60 16.04
C THR A 373 1.41 18.54 14.95
N LEU A 374 0.30 17.91 14.54
CA LEU A 374 0.28 16.90 13.47
C LEU A 374 0.73 17.47 12.12
N VAL A 375 0.21 18.64 11.73
CA VAL A 375 0.64 19.36 10.51
C VAL A 375 2.13 19.72 10.59
N SER A 376 2.63 20.13 11.76
CA SER A 376 4.04 20.46 11.95
C SER A 376 4.95 19.23 11.85
N LEU A 377 4.51 18.08 12.37
CA LEU A 377 5.23 16.81 12.23
C LEU A 377 5.24 16.33 10.77
N ALA A 378 4.09 16.36 10.09
CA ALA A 378 4.01 16.00 8.68
C ALA A 378 4.90 16.88 7.79
N LYS A 379 4.95 18.20 8.04
CA LYS A 379 5.90 19.11 7.36
C LYS A 379 7.36 18.71 7.56
N LYS A 380 7.76 18.31 8.79
CA LYS A 380 9.11 17.80 9.07
C LYS A 380 9.44 16.52 8.30
N GLN A 381 8.45 15.65 8.04
CA GLN A 381 8.65 14.42 7.26
C GLN A 381 8.69 14.69 5.75
N SER A 382 7.76 15.49 5.21
CA SER A 382 7.72 15.87 3.79
C SER A 382 8.99 16.61 3.32
N PHE A 383 9.63 17.37 4.19
CA PHE A 383 10.94 18.02 3.97
C PHE A 383 12.02 17.05 3.48
N TRP A 384 12.10 15.83 4.02
CA TRP A 384 13.10 14.83 3.61
C TRP A 384 12.88 14.35 2.17
N ARG A 385 11.62 14.10 1.77
CA ARG A 385 11.28 13.75 0.38
C ARG A 385 11.55 14.93 -0.55
N ALA A 386 11.11 16.14 -0.22
CA ALA A 386 11.34 17.33 -1.04
C ALA A 386 12.83 17.61 -1.29
N ARG A 387 13.69 17.45 -0.26
CA ARG A 387 15.15 17.53 -0.40
C ARG A 387 15.73 16.43 -1.30
N ARG A 388 15.31 15.17 -1.13
CA ARG A 388 15.81 14.06 -1.97
C ARG A 388 15.38 14.23 -3.44
N TRP A 389 14.17 14.73 -3.70
CA TRP A 389 13.68 14.99 -5.06
C TRP A 389 14.40 16.15 -5.74
N THR A 390 14.50 17.31 -5.09
CA THR A 390 15.21 18.49 -5.65
C THR A 390 16.68 18.19 -5.95
N THR A 391 17.38 17.46 -5.08
CA THR A 391 18.78 17.05 -5.31
C THR A 391 18.91 15.92 -6.35
N SER A 392 17.99 14.94 -6.37
CA SER A 392 18.02 13.84 -7.34
C SER A 392 17.72 14.32 -8.76
N TRP A 393 16.62 15.05 -8.99
CA TRP A 393 16.27 15.55 -10.34
C TRP A 393 17.33 16.50 -10.91
N ALA A 394 18.03 17.25 -10.06
CA ALA A 394 19.17 18.09 -10.44
C ALA A 394 20.48 17.30 -10.72
N ARG A 395 20.55 16.01 -10.35
CA ARG A 395 21.54 15.04 -10.83
C ARG A 395 21.06 14.37 -12.12
N THR A 396 19.81 13.91 -12.20
CA THR A 396 19.25 13.27 -13.40
C THR A 396 19.33 14.21 -14.62
N ARG A 397 18.94 15.49 -14.49
CA ARG A 397 19.12 16.49 -15.57
C ARG A 397 20.57 16.74 -15.97
N ARG A 398 21.55 16.49 -15.09
CA ARG A 398 22.98 16.58 -15.43
C ARG A 398 23.51 15.31 -16.09
N GLY A 399 23.18 14.14 -15.54
CA GLY A 399 23.51 12.84 -16.14
C GLY A 399 22.90 12.67 -17.54
N CYS A 400 21.62 13.00 -17.72
CA CYS A 400 20.98 12.98 -19.04
C CYS A 400 21.62 13.99 -20.00
N ARG A 401 22.10 15.15 -19.54
CA ARG A 401 22.85 16.09 -20.40
C ARG A 401 24.24 15.59 -20.78
N THR A 402 24.93 14.81 -19.95
CA THR A 402 26.20 14.17 -20.34
C THR A 402 25.98 12.90 -21.18
N TRP A 403 24.77 12.34 -21.23
CA TRP A 403 24.40 11.23 -22.13
C TRP A 403 23.82 11.69 -23.48
N TRP A 404 23.14 12.85 -23.52
CA TRP A 404 22.47 13.40 -24.71
C TRP A 404 23.02 14.78 -25.09
N GLY A 405 24.35 14.93 -25.11
CA GLY A 405 24.98 16.26 -25.15
C GLY A 405 26.35 16.41 -25.83
N SER A 406 26.82 15.46 -26.64
CA SER A 406 28.00 15.70 -27.49
C SER A 406 28.04 14.80 -28.72
N GLY A 407 27.68 15.35 -29.88
CA GLY A 407 27.85 14.69 -31.18
C GLY A 407 29.29 14.76 -31.70
N ARG A 408 30.20 13.99 -31.09
CA ARG A 408 31.52 13.57 -31.63
C ARG A 408 32.04 12.40 -30.78
N GLY A 409 32.66 11.42 -31.42
CA GLY A 409 32.70 10.06 -30.87
C GLY A 409 33.85 9.74 -29.92
N THR A 410 33.54 8.94 -28.90
CA THR A 410 34.36 7.81 -28.42
C THR A 410 33.40 6.72 -27.89
N ARG A 411 33.69 5.43 -28.15
CA ARG A 411 32.81 4.33 -27.72
C ARG A 411 33.10 3.94 -26.26
N GLY A 412 32.45 4.61 -25.31
CA GLY A 412 32.42 4.16 -23.92
C GLY A 412 31.37 3.06 -23.71
N THR A 413 31.80 1.79 -23.60
CA THR A 413 30.88 0.67 -23.32
C THR A 413 30.60 0.53 -21.82
N CYS A 414 29.44 1.01 -21.38
CA CYS A 414 28.92 0.66 -20.04
C CYS A 414 28.41 -0.79 -20.04
N THR A 415 29.25 -1.73 -19.60
CA THR A 415 28.84 -3.13 -19.39
C THR A 415 28.02 -3.25 -18.10
N THR A 416 26.69 -3.17 -18.22
CA THR A 416 25.79 -3.70 -17.19
C THR A 416 26.00 -5.21 -17.06
N GLY A 417 26.06 -5.72 -15.82
CA GLY A 417 26.30 -7.16 -15.57
C GLY A 417 25.13 -8.08 -15.95
N ALA A 418 23.94 -7.52 -16.20
CA ALA A 418 22.81 -8.25 -16.77
C ALA A 418 23.06 -8.50 -18.27
N PRO A 419 22.92 -9.74 -18.78
CA PRO A 419 22.98 -10.02 -20.20
C PRO A 419 21.77 -9.36 -20.90
N PRO A 420 21.95 -8.75 -22.10
CA PRO A 420 20.81 -8.28 -22.87
C PRO A 420 19.94 -9.48 -23.27
N CYS A 421 18.63 -9.35 -23.12
CA CYS A 421 17.72 -10.44 -23.43
C CYS A 421 17.73 -10.79 -24.92
N ARG A 422 17.54 -12.10 -25.19
CA ARG A 422 17.74 -12.66 -26.53
C ARG A 422 16.55 -12.29 -27.40
N ARG A 423 16.72 -11.23 -28.20
CA ARG A 423 15.95 -11.06 -29.45
C ARG A 423 15.96 -12.39 -30.20
N CYS A 424 14.84 -13.09 -30.19
CA CYS A 424 14.65 -14.32 -30.96
C CYS A 424 14.59 -13.95 -32.44
N ALA A 425 15.76 -13.89 -33.07
CA ALA A 425 15.90 -13.61 -34.48
C ALA A 425 15.13 -14.66 -35.29
N THR A 426 14.05 -14.23 -35.93
CA THR A 426 13.20 -15.06 -36.80
C THR A 426 13.96 -15.43 -38.07
N THR A 427 14.70 -16.53 -38.01
CA THR A 427 15.36 -17.11 -39.18
C THR A 427 14.31 -17.53 -40.20
N ARG A 428 14.35 -16.91 -41.39
CA ARG A 428 13.62 -17.39 -42.56
C ARG A 428 13.98 -18.86 -42.83
N PRO A 429 13.05 -19.69 -43.32
CA PRO A 429 13.34 -21.10 -43.58
C PRO A 429 14.43 -21.24 -44.65
N ALA A 430 15.57 -21.79 -44.26
CA ALA A 430 16.61 -22.28 -45.16
C ALA A 430 16.45 -23.81 -45.30
N SER A 431 16.52 -24.30 -46.54
CA SER A 431 16.25 -25.68 -46.89
C SER A 431 17.42 -26.63 -46.63
N ALA A 432 17.08 -27.85 -46.22
CA ALA A 432 17.86 -29.10 -46.39
C ALA A 432 19.20 -29.29 -45.63
N ALA A 433 19.18 -30.31 -44.77
CA ALA A 433 20.25 -31.30 -44.53
C ALA A 433 21.70 -30.84 -44.23
N THR A 434 22.09 -30.92 -42.94
CA THR A 434 23.02 -31.99 -42.48
C THR A 434 23.05 -32.09 -40.95
N ARG A 435 23.71 -33.13 -40.39
CA ARG A 435 23.79 -33.41 -38.95
C ARG A 435 24.99 -32.68 -38.31
N GLY A 436 24.82 -32.08 -37.13
CA GLY A 436 25.94 -31.55 -36.33
C GLY A 436 25.50 -30.82 -35.06
N SER A 437 26.17 -31.06 -33.93
CA SER A 437 25.83 -30.49 -32.62
C SER A 437 26.15 -28.99 -32.50
N THR A 438 25.19 -28.19 -32.03
CA THR A 438 25.43 -26.77 -31.68
C THR A 438 25.73 -26.62 -30.19
N THR A 439 27.01 -26.72 -29.81
CA THR A 439 27.47 -26.52 -28.42
C THR A 439 27.53 -25.02 -28.08
N CYS A 440 26.60 -24.54 -27.24
CA CYS A 440 26.71 -23.20 -26.65
C CYS A 440 27.83 -23.18 -25.59
N THR A 441 29.02 -22.68 -25.96
CA THR A 441 30.13 -22.50 -25.02
C THR A 441 29.85 -21.41 -24.00
N ARG A 442 30.04 -21.73 -22.72
CA ARG A 442 29.78 -20.86 -21.56
C ARG A 442 31.07 -20.19 -21.11
N PRO A 443 31.15 -18.85 -21.00
CA PRO A 443 32.30 -18.20 -20.37
C PRO A 443 32.36 -18.52 -18.88
N THR A 444 33.36 -19.30 -18.47
CA THR A 444 33.68 -19.53 -17.06
C THR A 444 34.46 -18.33 -16.51
N ARG A 445 33.77 -17.46 -15.77
CA ARG A 445 34.43 -16.44 -14.94
C ARG A 445 33.71 -16.27 -13.61
N THR A 446 34.34 -16.76 -12.55
CA THR A 446 33.95 -16.49 -11.17
C THR A 446 34.23 -15.02 -10.85
N ALA A 447 33.19 -14.28 -10.44
CA ALA A 447 33.30 -12.93 -9.93
C ALA A 447 32.34 -12.77 -8.75
N THR A 448 32.89 -12.52 -7.56
CA THR A 448 32.13 -12.28 -6.33
C THR A 448 31.60 -10.85 -6.31
N CYS A 449 30.37 -10.66 -6.83
CA CYS A 449 29.62 -9.43 -6.61
C CYS A 449 28.73 -9.59 -5.38
N SER A 450 28.87 -8.68 -4.41
CA SER A 450 27.87 -8.52 -3.35
C SER A 450 26.64 -7.82 -3.92
N SER A 451 25.72 -8.61 -4.50
CA SER A 451 24.34 -8.17 -4.68
C SER A 451 23.61 -8.28 -3.34
N ALA A 452 22.72 -7.33 -3.06
CA ALA A 452 21.84 -7.40 -1.89
C ALA A 452 20.79 -8.52 -2.10
N GLN A 453 21.17 -9.75 -1.82
CA GLN A 453 20.22 -10.85 -1.69
C GLN A 453 19.35 -10.62 -0.45
N SER A 454 18.05 -10.83 -0.60
CA SER A 454 17.14 -10.96 0.54
C SER A 454 17.54 -12.20 1.35
N LEU A 455 18.33 -12.00 2.40
CA LEU A 455 18.63 -13.05 3.38
C LEU A 455 17.45 -13.17 4.33
N ALA A 456 16.84 -14.35 4.35
CA ALA A 456 15.73 -14.67 5.24
C ALA A 456 16.10 -14.41 6.71
N ALA A 457 15.10 -13.99 7.50
CA ALA A 457 15.28 -13.70 8.92
C ALA A 457 15.82 -14.94 9.68
N PRO A 458 16.87 -14.81 10.51
CA PRO A 458 17.40 -15.93 11.28
C PRO A 458 16.42 -16.30 12.39
N THR A 459 15.78 -17.47 12.25
CA THR A 459 14.99 -18.09 13.31
C THR A 459 15.88 -18.42 14.51
N ARG A 460 15.86 -17.57 15.55
CA ARG A 460 16.59 -17.82 16.80
C ARG A 460 15.63 -18.23 17.92
N ALA A 461 15.25 -19.50 17.92
CA ALA A 461 14.61 -20.12 19.06
C ALA A 461 15.60 -20.19 20.23
N THR A 462 15.40 -19.38 21.28
CA THR A 462 16.25 -19.40 22.47
C THR A 462 15.84 -20.57 23.37
N ALA A 463 16.44 -21.73 23.16
CA ALA A 463 16.26 -22.88 24.04
C ALA A 463 16.77 -22.56 25.45
N ILE A 464 15.91 -22.72 26.46
CA ILE A 464 16.28 -22.62 27.87
C ILE A 464 16.85 -23.97 28.31
N PRO A 465 18.10 -24.06 28.80
CA PRO A 465 18.69 -25.33 29.20
C PRO A 465 18.09 -25.84 30.51
N THR A 466 17.52 -27.05 30.48
CA THR A 466 17.13 -27.78 31.69
C THR A 466 18.35 -28.32 32.41
N ALA A 467 18.60 -27.86 33.63
CA ALA A 467 19.48 -28.53 34.59
C ALA A 467 18.63 -29.23 35.65
N ALA A 468 18.91 -30.49 35.94
CA ALA A 468 18.14 -31.31 36.88
C ALA A 468 19.03 -31.93 37.95
N THR A 469 18.68 -31.74 39.23
CA THR A 469 19.30 -32.48 40.34
C THR A 469 18.34 -32.73 41.50
N THR A 470 18.03 -34.01 41.71
CA THR A 470 17.84 -34.68 43.02
C THR A 470 16.83 -34.14 44.05
N THR A 471 15.64 -34.75 44.03
CA THR A 471 15.00 -35.47 45.17
C THR A 471 14.77 -34.80 46.54
N ARG A 472 13.49 -34.70 46.95
CA ARG A 472 12.95 -35.34 48.17
C ARG A 472 11.41 -35.45 48.16
N ARG A 473 10.88 -36.52 48.78
CA ARG A 473 9.47 -36.78 49.18
C ARG A 473 9.36 -36.66 50.73
N PRO A 474 8.19 -36.73 51.41
CA PRO A 474 6.84 -37.17 51.01
C PRO A 474 5.87 -35.97 50.81
N SER A 475 4.56 -35.84 51.14
CA SER A 475 3.57 -36.58 51.97
C SER A 475 2.10 -36.34 51.54
N ARG A 476 1.15 -37.11 52.11
CA ARG A 476 -0.34 -36.96 52.08
C ARG A 476 -0.94 -37.80 53.25
N PRO A 477 -2.24 -37.70 53.59
CA PRO A 477 -3.27 -36.70 53.26
C PRO A 477 -3.46 -35.73 54.45
N PRO A 478 -4.52 -35.65 55.31
CA PRO A 478 -5.85 -36.31 55.37
C PRO A 478 -7.02 -35.38 54.91
N THR A 479 -8.26 -35.69 55.33
CA THR A 479 -9.49 -34.87 55.22
C THR A 479 -10.25 -34.92 56.57
N PRO A 480 -11.18 -33.99 56.86
CA PRO A 480 -12.42 -34.40 57.54
C PRO A 480 -13.71 -33.77 56.96
N THR A 481 -14.86 -34.13 57.53
CA THR A 481 -16.19 -34.04 56.89
C THR A 481 -17.22 -33.14 57.60
N ARG A 482 -18.08 -32.52 56.77
CA ARG A 482 -19.55 -32.39 56.88
C ARG A 482 -20.21 -32.44 58.28
N ARG A 483 -21.00 -31.42 58.62
CA ARG A 483 -22.16 -31.51 59.53
C ARG A 483 -23.43 -30.95 58.87
N SER A 484 -24.58 -31.26 59.45
CA SER A 484 -25.91 -31.01 58.87
C SER A 484 -26.97 -30.81 59.95
N SER A 485 -27.97 -29.96 59.68
CA SER A 485 -29.19 -29.81 60.48
C SER A 485 -30.35 -29.35 59.60
N ALA A 486 -31.50 -30.01 59.72
CA ALA A 486 -32.78 -29.66 59.10
C ALA A 486 -33.66 -28.87 60.14
N PRO A 487 -35.00 -28.66 60.04
CA PRO A 487 -36.01 -29.33 59.18
C PRO A 487 -37.01 -28.42 58.44
N SER A 488 -37.84 -29.04 57.59
CA SER A 488 -39.13 -28.51 57.09
C SER A 488 -40.25 -28.71 58.14
N PRO A 489 -41.47 -28.16 57.94
CA PRO A 489 -42.53 -28.96 57.27
C PRO A 489 -43.61 -28.17 56.49
N SER A 490 -44.44 -28.92 55.72
CA SER A 490 -45.81 -28.58 55.25
C SER A 490 -46.01 -27.39 54.29
N SER A 491 -46.98 -27.38 53.36
CA SER A 491 -47.88 -28.43 52.81
C SER A 491 -48.55 -27.95 51.49
N ARG A 492 -49.16 -28.88 50.73
CA ARG A 492 -50.34 -28.78 49.80
C ARG A 492 -50.58 -27.44 49.03
N GLY A 493 -50.84 -27.40 47.72
CA GLY A 493 -51.03 -28.45 46.70
C GLY A 493 -52.20 -28.10 45.73
N HIS A 494 -52.17 -28.60 44.48
CA HIS A 494 -53.15 -28.36 43.39
C HIS A 494 -53.25 -26.91 42.87
N ALA A 495 -53.71 -26.62 41.65
CA ALA A 495 -53.75 -27.40 40.39
C ALA A 495 -53.91 -26.45 39.18
N GLN A 496 -53.62 -26.99 37.98
CA GLN A 496 -54.12 -26.60 36.65
C GLN A 496 -54.78 -25.22 36.46
N HIS A 497 -54.20 -24.40 35.57
CA HIS A 497 -54.69 -24.41 34.19
C HIS A 497 -53.59 -24.06 33.17
#